data_AF-A0A1G7S9L8-F1
#
_entry.id   AF-A0A1G7S9L8-F1
#
_cell.length_a   1.000
_cell.length_b   1.000
_cell.length_c   1.000
_cell.angle_alpha   90.00
_cell.angle_beta   90.00
_cell.angle_gamma   90.00
#
_symmetry.space_group_name_H-M   'P 1'
#
loop_
_entity.id
_entity.type
_entity.pdbx_description
1 polymer ?
#
loop_
_entity_poly.entity_id
_entity_poly.type
_entity_poly.pdbx_seq_one_letter_code
_entity_poly.pdbx_strand_id
1 'polypeptide(L)'
;MKKTVFVLLSMIIVALSIPLLPFFLFVFMNSQGNEIDFDVKSATVTHKEGRELYRVYLDGDSLEDFYHIKLKEGHEAAKKISLTSVDTNYIITDWRKEQFSKITLHPNRKYRIENHSNGDCGPGTVAFMTDSLGKPACIMPYE
;
A
#
# COMPACT_ATOMS: atom_id res chain seq x y z
N MET A 1 -17.85 -53.29 3.15
CA MET A 1 -18.48 -51.97 2.93
C MET A 1 -17.68 -50.81 3.51
N LYS A 2 -17.37 -50.76 4.82
CA LYS A 2 -16.64 -49.62 5.43
C LYS A 2 -15.28 -49.29 4.78
N LYS A 3 -14.45 -50.29 4.47
CA LYS A 3 -13.14 -50.09 3.80
C LYS A 3 -13.27 -49.50 2.38
N THR A 4 -14.18 -50.03 1.57
CA THR A 4 -14.39 -49.58 0.19
C THR A 4 -14.94 -48.15 0.13
N VAL A 5 -15.87 -47.80 1.03
CA VAL A 5 -16.38 -46.44 1.17
C VAL A 5 -15.26 -45.48 1.61
N PHE A 6 -14.40 -45.89 2.54
CA PHE A 6 -13.28 -45.09 3.00
C PHE A 6 -12.24 -44.82 1.89
N VAL A 7 -11.94 -45.85 1.07
CA VAL A 7 -11.06 -45.71 -0.10
C VAL A 7 -11.67 -44.78 -1.16
N LEU A 8 -12.99 -44.88 -1.40
CA LEU A 8 -13.66 -43.99 -2.35
C LEU A 8 -13.63 -42.53 -1.87
N LEU A 9 -13.86 -42.31 -0.57
CA LEU A 9 -13.84 -40.98 0.04
C LEU A 9 -12.44 -40.36 -0.03
N SER A 10 -11.39 -41.13 0.25
CA SER A 10 -10.01 -40.62 0.17
C SER A 10 -9.60 -40.29 -1.26
N MET A 11 -10.02 -41.08 -2.26
CA MET A 11 -9.78 -40.77 -3.67
C MET A 11 -10.46 -39.48 -4.12
N ILE A 12 -11.69 -39.22 -3.65
CA ILE A 12 -12.41 -37.97 -3.93
C ILE A 12 -11.70 -36.77 -3.30
N ILE A 13 -11.24 -36.87 -2.05
CA ILE A 13 -10.50 -35.80 -1.37
C ILE A 13 -9.18 -35.49 -2.08
N VAL A 14 -8.46 -36.51 -2.53
CA VAL A 14 -7.20 -36.33 -3.30
C VAL A 14 -7.49 -35.69 -4.66
N ALA A 15 -8.52 -36.16 -5.37
CA ALA A 15 -8.92 -35.60 -6.66
C ALA A 15 -9.37 -34.14 -6.57
N LEU A 16 -9.98 -33.73 -5.46
CA LEU A 16 -10.39 -32.34 -5.22
C LEU A 16 -9.24 -31.44 -4.72
N SER A 17 -8.28 -31.98 -3.98
CA SER A 17 -7.16 -31.19 -3.43
C SER A 17 -6.05 -30.89 -4.45
N ILE A 18 -5.82 -31.78 -5.43
CA ILE A 18 -4.84 -31.57 -6.51
C ILE A 18 -5.11 -30.29 -7.32
N PRO A 19 -6.34 -29.98 -7.78
CA PRO A 19 -6.62 -28.72 -8.49
C PRO A 19 -6.71 -27.49 -7.58
N LEU A 20 -6.95 -27.67 -6.28
CA LEU A 20 -6.94 -26.56 -5.31
C LEU A 20 -5.52 -26.12 -4.95
N LEU A 21 -4.54 -27.02 -4.97
CA LEU A 21 -3.14 -26.70 -4.69
C LEU A 21 -2.56 -25.60 -5.59
N PRO A 22 -2.65 -25.65 -6.94
CA PRO A 22 -2.16 -24.58 -7.80
C PRO A 22 -2.94 -23.26 -7.61
N PHE A 23 -4.22 -23.32 -7.24
CA PHE A 23 -4.99 -22.12 -6.90
C PHE A 23 -4.44 -21.46 -5.63
N PHE A 24 -4.19 -22.23 -4.56
CA PHE A 24 -3.58 -21.70 -3.34
C PHE A 24 -2.15 -21.19 -3.60
N LEU A 25 -1.34 -21.91 -4.37
CA LEU A 25 0.00 -21.44 -4.75
C LEU A 25 -0.06 -20.13 -5.55
N PHE A 26 -1.02 -20.01 -6.48
CA PHE A 26 -1.25 -18.76 -7.20
C PHE A 26 -1.65 -17.63 -6.26
N VAL A 27 -2.54 -17.87 -5.30
CA VAL A 27 -2.94 -16.89 -4.29
C VAL A 27 -1.75 -16.49 -3.42
N PHE A 28 -0.94 -17.44 -2.93
CA PHE A 28 0.24 -17.16 -2.10
C PHE A 28 1.35 -16.42 -2.87
N MET A 29 1.55 -16.72 -4.15
CA MET A 29 2.51 -15.99 -4.98
C MET A 29 2.03 -14.57 -5.31
N ASN A 30 0.72 -14.32 -5.29
CA ASN A 30 0.13 -13.01 -5.55
C ASN A 30 -0.29 -12.25 -4.28
N SER A 31 -0.27 -12.88 -3.10
CA SER A 31 -0.44 -12.24 -1.79
C SER A 31 0.86 -11.53 -1.43
N GLN A 32 1.15 -10.45 -2.14
CA GLN A 32 2.35 -9.66 -1.91
C GLN A 32 2.02 -8.47 -1.03
N GLY A 33 2.94 -8.14 -0.11
CA GLY A 33 2.69 -7.13 0.90
C GLY A 33 2.54 -5.73 0.31
N ASN A 34 2.25 -4.76 1.19
CA ASN A 34 2.21 -3.35 0.82
C ASN A 34 3.54 -2.63 1.09
N GLU A 35 4.65 -3.36 1.27
CA GLU A 35 5.94 -2.76 1.64
C GLU A 35 6.35 -1.64 0.67
N ILE A 36 6.79 -0.52 1.24
CA ILE A 36 7.21 0.68 0.51
C ILE A 36 8.58 1.13 0.96
N ASP A 37 9.27 1.81 0.05
CA ASP A 37 10.45 2.61 0.32
C ASP A 37 10.11 4.10 0.12
N PHE A 38 10.82 4.96 0.84
CA PHE A 38 10.69 6.41 0.72
C PHE A 38 12.06 7.05 0.45
N ASP A 39 12.18 7.73 -0.69
CA ASP A 39 13.34 8.57 -0.97
C ASP A 39 13.10 9.98 -0.43
N VAL A 40 13.79 10.30 0.66
CA VAL A 40 13.76 11.60 1.34
C VAL A 40 14.14 12.74 0.38
N LYS A 41 15.09 12.56 -0.52
CA LYS A 41 15.59 13.64 -1.38
C LYS A 41 14.58 14.06 -2.43
N SER A 42 13.88 13.10 -3.01
CA SER A 42 12.86 13.34 -4.04
C SER A 42 11.43 13.39 -3.48
N ALA A 43 11.27 13.14 -2.18
CA ALA A 43 9.97 12.96 -1.51
C ALA A 43 9.09 11.92 -2.22
N THR A 44 9.70 10.80 -2.65
CA THR A 44 9.03 9.80 -3.50
C THR A 44 8.78 8.50 -2.73
N VAL A 45 7.53 8.05 -2.76
CA VAL A 45 7.09 6.74 -2.29
C VAL A 45 7.18 5.75 -3.44
N THR A 46 7.79 4.60 -3.22
CA THR A 46 7.86 3.51 -4.21
C THR A 46 7.46 2.21 -3.54
N HIS A 47 6.72 1.35 -4.24
CA HIS A 47 6.53 -0.01 -3.77
C HIS A 47 7.87 -0.76 -3.76
N LYS A 48 8.21 -1.45 -2.68
CA LYS A 48 9.52 -2.10 -2.51
C LYS A 48 9.81 -3.15 -3.59
N GLU A 49 8.77 -3.87 -4.00
CA GLU A 49 8.82 -4.85 -5.11
C GLU A 49 8.58 -4.23 -6.51
N GLY A 50 8.50 -2.90 -6.63
CA GLY A 50 8.31 -2.22 -7.92
C GLY A 50 6.91 -2.33 -8.55
N ARG A 51 5.89 -2.59 -7.71
CA ARG A 51 4.47 -2.64 -8.09
C ARG A 51 3.85 -1.25 -8.13
N GLU A 52 2.65 -1.18 -8.69
CA GLU A 52 1.86 0.03 -8.75
C GLU A 52 1.26 0.41 -7.38
N LEU A 53 1.15 1.71 -7.15
CA LEU A 53 0.55 2.29 -5.94
C LEU A 53 -0.85 2.79 -6.28
N TYR A 54 -1.88 2.18 -5.69
CA TYR A 54 -3.29 2.51 -5.94
C TYR A 54 -3.87 3.40 -4.84
N ARG A 55 -3.37 3.23 -3.62
CA ARG A 55 -3.88 3.91 -2.43
C ARG A 55 -2.76 4.13 -1.42
N VAL A 56 -2.48 5.38 -1.13
CA VAL A 56 -1.48 5.79 -0.15
C VAL A 56 -2.09 6.80 0.82
N TYR A 57 -1.80 6.65 2.10
CA TYR A 57 -2.16 7.58 3.17
C TYR A 57 -0.90 8.30 3.64
N LEU A 58 -1.05 9.57 3.98
CA LEU A 58 -0.04 10.37 4.63
C LEU A 58 -0.69 10.98 5.86
N ASP A 59 -0.26 10.54 7.03
CA ASP A 59 -0.77 10.97 8.32
C ASP A 59 0.31 11.78 9.04
N GLY A 60 -0.01 12.97 9.53
CA GLY A 60 0.84 13.71 10.46
C GLY A 60 0.20 13.88 11.83
N ASP A 61 0.86 14.66 12.69
CA ASP A 61 0.44 14.88 14.08
C ASP A 61 -0.83 15.77 14.20
N SER A 62 -1.18 16.52 13.15
CA SER A 62 -2.30 17.46 13.12
C SER A 62 -3.38 17.00 12.12
N LEU A 63 -4.65 17.33 12.38
CA LEU A 63 -5.76 17.02 11.46
C LEU A 63 -5.61 17.65 10.06
N GLU A 64 -4.78 18.68 9.93
CA GLU A 64 -4.45 19.33 8.64
C GLU A 64 -3.36 18.58 7.86
N ASP A 65 -2.70 17.61 8.49
CA ASP A 65 -1.60 16.83 7.95
C ASP A 65 -2.04 15.44 7.45
N PHE A 66 -3.34 15.26 7.22
CA PHE A 66 -3.93 14.00 6.74
C PHE A 66 -4.29 14.09 5.26
N TYR A 67 -3.64 13.25 4.46
CA TYR A 67 -3.90 13.15 3.02
C TYR A 67 -4.12 11.71 2.59
N HIS A 68 -5.13 11.50 1.78
CA HIS A 68 -5.44 10.25 1.08
C HIS A 68 -5.14 10.47 -0.41
N ILE A 69 -4.20 9.70 -0.93
CA ILE A 69 -3.81 9.72 -2.34
C ILE A 69 -4.38 8.46 -2.98
N LYS A 70 -5.37 8.62 -3.85
CA LYS A 70 -6.10 7.50 -4.47
C LYS A 70 -6.09 7.62 -5.99
N LEU A 71 -5.85 6.50 -6.66
CA LEU A 71 -5.98 6.42 -8.12
C LEU A 71 -7.39 6.81 -8.59
N LYS A 72 -7.46 7.62 -9.65
CA LYS A 72 -8.70 7.93 -10.36
C LYS A 72 -9.23 6.71 -11.10
N GLU A 73 -10.54 6.56 -11.12
CA GLU A 73 -11.17 5.51 -11.90
C GLU A 73 -10.77 5.61 -13.39
N GLY A 74 -10.46 4.47 -14.01
CA GLY A 74 -10.05 4.38 -15.40
C GLY A 74 -8.63 4.89 -15.73
N HIS A 75 -7.83 5.30 -14.73
CA HIS A 75 -6.46 5.74 -14.95
C HIS A 75 -5.44 4.65 -14.60
N GLU A 76 -4.24 4.75 -15.16
CA GLU A 76 -3.13 3.83 -14.86
C GLU A 76 -2.40 4.26 -13.58
N ALA A 77 -2.13 3.28 -12.72
CA ALA A 77 -1.39 3.48 -11.49
C ALA A 77 0.12 3.58 -11.75
N ALA A 78 0.76 4.54 -11.08
CA ALA A 78 2.20 4.70 -11.09
C ALA A 78 2.87 3.77 -10.08
N LYS A 79 4.09 3.34 -10.41
CA LYS A 79 4.97 2.57 -9.50
C LYS A 79 5.59 3.43 -8.39
N LYS A 80 5.53 4.75 -8.56
CA LYS A 80 6.08 5.74 -7.64
C LYS A 80 5.16 6.94 -7.54
N ILE A 81 5.03 7.51 -6.35
CA ILE A 81 4.25 8.72 -6.08
C ILE A 81 5.16 9.74 -5.40
N SER A 82 5.31 10.91 -6.01
CA SER A 82 5.99 12.04 -5.37
C SER A 82 5.01 12.82 -4.50
N LEU A 83 5.35 13.05 -3.24
CA LEU A 83 4.52 13.84 -2.32
C LEU A 83 4.52 15.34 -2.67
N THR A 84 5.54 15.83 -3.39
CA THR A 84 5.62 17.25 -3.79
C THR A 84 5.01 17.54 -5.16
N SER A 85 4.83 16.50 -5.98
CA SER A 85 4.24 16.60 -7.31
C SER A 85 3.49 15.31 -7.64
N VAL A 86 2.38 15.07 -6.93
CA VAL A 86 1.52 13.89 -7.15
C VAL A 86 0.99 13.93 -8.58
N ASP A 87 1.07 12.78 -9.25
CA ASP A 87 0.62 12.64 -10.64
C ASP A 87 -0.88 12.94 -10.80
N THR A 88 -1.26 13.54 -11.93
CA THR A 88 -2.64 13.90 -12.23
C THR A 88 -3.60 12.71 -12.33
N ASN A 89 -3.10 11.49 -12.42
CA ASN A 89 -3.90 10.26 -12.36
C ASN A 89 -4.45 9.97 -10.95
N TYR A 90 -4.03 10.72 -9.94
CA TYR A 90 -4.46 10.55 -8.56
C TYR A 90 -5.36 11.71 -8.10
N ILE A 91 -6.18 11.41 -7.11
CA ILE A 91 -6.96 12.37 -6.33
C ILE A 91 -6.31 12.44 -4.96
N ILE A 92 -6.03 13.66 -4.49
CA ILE A 92 -5.61 13.92 -3.12
C ILE A 92 -6.85 14.41 -2.37
N THR A 93 -7.22 13.75 -1.27
CA THR A 93 -8.24 14.24 -0.36
C THR A 93 -7.75 14.28 1.08
N ASP A 94 -8.45 14.95 1.98
CA ASP A 94 -8.25 14.80 3.43
C ASP A 94 -9.29 13.86 4.07
N TRP A 95 -9.32 13.81 5.40
CA TRP A 95 -10.31 13.07 6.18
C TRP A 95 -11.75 13.60 6.00
N ARG A 96 -11.93 14.85 5.58
CA ARG A 96 -13.23 15.46 5.23
C ARG A 96 -13.65 15.16 3.80
N LYS A 97 -12.80 14.49 3.02
CA LYS A 97 -12.95 14.24 1.58
C LYS A 97 -12.88 15.53 0.74
N GLU A 98 -12.33 16.61 1.28
CA GLU A 98 -12.01 17.81 0.51
C GLU A 98 -10.87 17.48 -0.45
N GLN A 99 -10.95 17.91 -1.70
CA GLN A 99 -9.95 17.58 -2.72
C GLN A 99 -8.90 18.68 -2.83
N PHE A 100 -7.63 18.27 -2.87
CA PHE A 100 -6.48 19.16 -2.95
C PHE A 100 -5.76 19.01 -4.30
N SER A 101 -5.14 20.10 -4.75
CA SER A 101 -4.27 20.10 -5.93
C SER A 101 -2.83 19.67 -5.63
N LYS A 102 -2.42 19.76 -4.35
CA LYS A 102 -1.08 19.39 -3.88
C LYS A 102 -1.11 19.05 -2.39
N ILE A 103 -0.11 18.30 -1.95
CA ILE A 103 0.17 18.05 -0.54
C ILE A 103 1.03 19.20 -0.02
N THR A 104 0.75 19.66 1.20
CA THR A 104 1.61 20.61 1.91
C THR A 104 2.19 19.93 3.13
N LEU A 105 3.51 19.78 3.14
CA LEU A 105 4.26 19.30 4.29
C LEU A 105 4.69 20.48 5.16
N HIS A 106 4.30 20.45 6.43
CA HIS A 106 4.59 21.51 7.39
C HIS A 106 5.97 21.32 8.05
N PRO A 107 6.65 22.41 8.44
CA PRO A 107 7.96 22.35 9.10
C PRO A 107 7.97 21.59 10.42
N ASN A 108 9.08 20.89 10.69
CA ASN A 108 9.36 20.20 11.96
C ASN A 108 8.23 19.26 12.41
N ARG A 109 7.65 18.52 11.46
CA ARG A 109 6.55 17.57 11.70
C ARG A 109 7.00 16.15 11.43
N LYS A 110 6.38 15.22 12.16
CA LYS A 110 6.46 13.80 11.84
C LYS A 110 5.29 13.43 10.91
N TYR A 111 5.60 12.60 9.93
CA TYR A 111 4.63 12.04 9.02
C TYR A 111 4.82 10.53 8.92
N ARG A 112 3.71 9.82 8.76
CA ARG A 112 3.66 8.39 8.44
C ARG A 112 3.01 8.22 7.08
N ILE A 113 3.69 7.50 6.21
CA ILE A 113 3.18 7.08 4.91
C ILE A 113 2.70 5.65 5.07
N GLU A 114 1.49 5.36 4.61
CA GLU A 114 0.96 4.00 4.56
C GLU A 114 0.52 3.64 3.16
N ASN A 115 0.97 2.51 2.66
CA ASN A 115 0.48 1.92 1.42
C ASN A 115 -0.61 0.89 1.73
N HIS A 116 -1.76 1.04 1.06
CA HIS A 116 -2.93 0.16 1.17
C HIS A 116 -3.37 -0.32 -0.21
N SER A 117 -2.41 -0.46 -1.12
CA SER A 117 -2.67 -0.82 -2.52
C SER A 117 -3.16 -2.24 -2.71
N ASN A 118 -2.69 -3.17 -1.88
CA ASN A 118 -3.20 -4.53 -1.79
C ASN A 118 -4.12 -4.66 -0.58
N GLY A 119 -5.42 -4.86 -0.82
CA GLY A 119 -6.48 -4.74 0.19
C GLY A 119 -6.45 -5.81 1.28
N ASP A 120 -5.99 -7.03 0.97
CA ASP A 120 -5.98 -8.15 1.92
C ASP A 120 -4.68 -8.21 2.75
N CYS A 121 -3.74 -7.30 2.50
CA CYS A 121 -2.47 -7.24 3.22
C CYS A 121 -2.46 -6.09 4.23
N GLY A 122 -1.71 -6.28 5.33
CA GLY A 122 -1.39 -5.18 6.23
C GLY A 122 -0.71 -4.03 5.49
N PRO A 123 -0.81 -2.79 6.00
CA PRO A 123 -0.20 -1.65 5.35
C PRO A 123 1.32 -1.75 5.41
N GLY A 124 1.99 -1.32 4.33
CA GLY A 124 3.41 -1.04 4.38
C GLY A 124 3.61 0.39 4.81
N THR A 125 4.50 0.60 5.78
CA THR A 125 4.61 1.87 6.48
C THR A 125 6.03 2.40 6.46
N VAL A 126 6.17 3.71 6.27
CA VAL A 126 7.42 4.44 6.47
C VAL A 126 7.12 5.74 7.18
N ALA A 127 7.87 6.04 8.24
CA ALA A 127 7.79 7.31 8.93
C ALA A 127 8.97 8.22 8.54
N PHE A 128 8.73 9.52 8.46
CA PHE A 128 9.77 10.51 8.21
C PHE A 128 9.49 11.81 8.97
N MET A 129 10.52 12.65 9.10
CA MET A 129 10.39 13.99 9.68
C MET A 129 10.75 15.05 8.65
N THR A 130 10.10 16.21 8.73
CA THR A 130 10.44 17.39 7.93
C THR A 130 11.41 18.31 8.65
N ASP A 131 12.21 19.06 7.88
CA ASP A 131 13.07 20.14 8.37
C ASP A 131 12.27 21.42 8.68
N SER A 132 12.99 22.49 9.02
CA SER A 132 12.42 23.80 9.30
C SER A 132 11.76 24.49 8.10
N LEU A 133 11.90 23.94 6.90
CA LEU A 133 11.27 24.43 5.66
C LEU A 133 10.14 23.51 5.19
N GLY A 134 9.79 22.47 5.94
CA GLY A 134 8.77 21.50 5.55
C GLY A 134 9.25 20.47 4.51
N LYS A 135 10.56 20.36 4.27
CA LYS A 135 11.11 19.35 3.36
C LYS A 135 11.40 18.06 4.13
N PRO A 136 11.17 16.87 3.56
CA PRO A 136 11.60 15.62 4.19
C PRO A 136 13.11 15.66 4.50
N ALA A 137 13.47 15.29 5.72
CA ALA A 137 14.84 15.40 6.23
C ALA A 137 15.45 14.05 6.60
N CYS A 138 14.69 13.19 7.27
CA CYS A 138 15.16 11.85 7.66
C CYS A 138 14.01 10.86 7.81
N ILE A 139 14.33 9.58 7.57
CA ILE A 139 13.46 8.45 7.90
C ILE A 139 13.54 8.23 9.42
N MET A 140 12.39 7.94 10.02
CA MET A 140 12.24 7.63 11.43
C MET A 140 12.10 6.11 11.63
N PRO A 141 12.63 5.56 12.73
CA PRO A 141 12.31 4.19 13.11
C PRO A 141 10.80 4.06 13.36
N TYR A 142 10.24 2.90 13.00
CA TYR A 142 8.85 2.56 13.27
C TYR A 142 8.70 2.28 14.77
N GLU A 143 7.84 3.03 15.46
CA GLU A 143 7.48 2.82 16.88
C GLU A 143 6.32 1.82 17.01
#